data_AF-A0A1I7VAP1-F1
#
_entry.id   AF-A0A1I7VAP1-F1
#
_cell.length_a   1.000
_cell.length_b   1.000
_cell.length_c   1.000
_cell.angle_alpha   90.00
_cell.angle_beta   90.00
_cell.angle_gamma   90.00
#
_symmetry.space_group_name_H-M   'P 1'
#
loop_
_entity.id
_entity.type
_entity.pdbx_description
1 polymer ?
#
loop_
_entity_poly.entity_id
_entity_poly.type
_entity_poly.pdbx_seq_one_letter_code
_entity_poly.pdbx_strand_id
1 'polypeptide(L)'
;MGHATISGLPVRLAEKKPPGTRAYETLDVVTNVWGLIPRENIPVYRYDFRVLEEYPPKSNSEPSFKEVSRQTKNDYLTVDRKTKCLTVYQTLLKREKQFFGAVDSLIYDRASILYSLRKLSFPKASGDEQQATFFLKPDELPTNIVNEDCVKIHIHVKPCKEDFQLTMNDLKSCVSNNPDEINHSLQQFLEILAMQEVFFMEGRFVSYGAGECYLMYPNQFGFGERDTPELEEGKYVAVGAAKGVRIVEGPRGFEGGINAALVIDVKKAAFHVDNQCLLEKVECILRRSRVILMRGIDHLSIAILSKALKGLFVRCNYGKNRAFTIGGVSKENARTSKLVSRTGEMSVEKYFEMKYSVKLKYPTLPLIMERCQTKSNFYPMEVLIVCENQRVSKGQQTPSQVQTMIRACATVPSLRLQQTNTLSQAMKLNSSNQNKWMAKCNVAVTNNLTFTARVLPTPSIEYRTNGWIKPSEKTSWTVGKYQYLIPGVCRNWYAVALMGPREGRFNEHQFRKYMDIFLQHCRLHGMEMRDPLKYVYIPHAKQQNVEPLITEAKSLGATFIHFVTADELNYHAHIKYIESQEQVVTQDLKASTA
;
A
#
# COMPACT_ATOMS: atom_id res chain seq x y z
N MET A 1 47.44 -8.98 6.30
CA MET A 1 46.91 -9.90 5.28
C MET A 1 45.89 -9.13 4.46
N GLY A 2 46.20 -8.86 3.18
CA GLY A 2 45.34 -8.07 2.31
C GLY A 2 44.08 -8.83 1.96
N HIS A 3 42.92 -8.25 2.27
CA HIS A 3 41.66 -8.67 1.68
C HIS A 3 41.69 -8.29 0.21
N ALA A 4 41.97 -9.25 -0.65
CA ALA A 4 41.70 -9.13 -2.08
C ALA A 4 40.18 -9.00 -2.23
N THR A 5 39.71 -7.77 -2.44
CA THR A 5 38.35 -7.49 -2.88
C THR A 5 38.20 -8.10 -4.27
N ILE A 6 37.50 -9.22 -4.38
CA ILE A 6 37.07 -9.76 -5.67
C ILE A 6 36.02 -8.77 -6.19
N SER A 7 36.46 -7.73 -6.89
CA SER A 7 35.57 -6.88 -7.66
C SER A 7 35.05 -7.74 -8.81
N GLY A 8 33.88 -8.35 -8.64
CA GLY A 8 33.16 -8.97 -9.75
C GLY A 8 33.03 -7.94 -10.88
N LEU A 9 33.12 -8.40 -12.14
CA LEU A 9 32.90 -7.53 -13.29
C LEU A 9 31.56 -6.80 -13.12
N PRO A 10 31.48 -5.48 -13.35
CA PRO A 10 30.25 -4.73 -13.19
C PRO A 10 29.16 -5.35 -14.07
N VAL A 11 27.99 -5.60 -13.48
CA VAL A 11 26.85 -6.18 -14.20
C VAL A 11 26.34 -5.12 -15.18
N ARG A 12 26.63 -5.30 -16.47
CA ARG A 12 26.14 -4.42 -17.53
C ARG A 12 24.88 -5.00 -18.16
N LEU A 13 23.84 -4.18 -18.21
CA LEU A 13 22.62 -4.46 -18.94
C LEU A 13 22.87 -4.29 -20.45
N ALA A 14 22.07 -5.02 -21.25
CA ALA A 14 22.16 -4.95 -22.70
C ALA A 14 21.79 -3.56 -23.23
N GLU A 15 22.47 -3.14 -24.30
CA GLU A 15 22.16 -1.87 -24.96
C GLU A 15 20.75 -1.86 -25.55
N LYS A 16 20.15 -0.66 -25.58
CA LYS A 16 18.85 -0.45 -26.17
C LYS A 16 18.91 -0.67 -27.68
N LYS A 17 18.07 -1.54 -28.20
CA LYS A 17 17.92 -1.79 -29.63
C LYS A 17 17.07 -0.71 -30.32
N PRO A 18 17.24 -0.50 -31.64
CA PRO A 18 16.37 0.39 -32.41
C PRO A 18 14.88 0.06 -32.26
N PRO A 19 13.97 1.04 -32.39
CA PRO A 19 12.53 0.81 -32.34
C PRO A 19 12.08 -0.25 -33.35
N GLY A 20 11.17 -1.14 -32.94
CA GLY A 20 10.61 -2.14 -33.84
C GLY A 20 9.76 -1.51 -34.95
N THR A 21 9.70 -2.16 -36.11
CA THR A 21 8.97 -1.68 -37.31
C THR A 21 7.72 -2.49 -37.64
N ARG A 22 7.59 -3.71 -37.11
CA ARG A 22 6.44 -4.60 -37.38
C ARG A 22 5.13 -3.95 -36.89
N ALA A 23 4.16 -3.80 -37.77
CA ALA A 23 2.81 -3.30 -37.46
C ALA A 23 1.79 -3.92 -38.42
N TYR A 24 0.59 -4.16 -37.93
CA TYR A 24 -0.61 -4.40 -38.74
C TYR A 24 -1.32 -3.08 -39.01
N GLU A 25 -1.47 -2.26 -37.97
CA GLU A 25 -1.97 -0.89 -38.04
C GLU A 25 -1.28 -0.01 -36.99
N THR A 26 -1.50 1.29 -37.09
CA THR A 26 -1.03 2.30 -36.13
C THR A 26 -2.20 3.09 -35.59
N LEU A 27 -2.14 3.45 -34.31
CA LEU A 27 -3.17 4.24 -33.65
C LEU A 27 -2.54 5.23 -32.66
N ASP A 28 -3.15 6.41 -32.54
CA ASP A 28 -2.70 7.40 -31.57
C ASP A 28 -3.25 7.07 -30.18
N VAL A 29 -2.35 6.92 -29.21
CA VAL A 29 -2.69 6.68 -27.81
C VAL A 29 -2.42 7.92 -26.97
N VAL A 30 -3.35 8.21 -26.07
CA VAL A 30 -3.16 9.19 -25.00
C VAL A 30 -2.66 8.45 -23.77
N THR A 31 -1.66 9.00 -23.09
CA THR A 31 -1.07 8.39 -21.89
C THR A 31 -1.39 9.18 -20.63
N ASN A 32 -1.13 8.58 -19.48
CA ASN A 32 -1.13 9.23 -18.17
C ASN A 32 0.27 9.77 -17.82
N VAL A 33 0.98 10.31 -18.81
CA VAL A 33 2.34 10.83 -18.68
C VAL A 33 2.35 12.29 -19.10
N TRP A 34 3.02 13.13 -18.34
CA TRP A 34 3.20 14.56 -18.61
C TRP A 34 4.70 14.86 -18.70
N GLY A 35 5.14 15.53 -19.75
CA GLY A 35 6.53 15.98 -19.86
C GLY A 35 6.82 17.06 -18.81
N LEU A 36 8.00 16.97 -18.19
CA LEU A 36 8.59 18.03 -17.38
C LEU A 36 9.68 18.69 -18.21
N ILE A 37 9.46 19.94 -18.61
CA ILE A 37 10.34 20.67 -19.53
C ILE A 37 11.04 21.78 -18.76
N PRO A 38 12.31 21.60 -18.36
CA PRO A 38 13.13 22.68 -17.85
C PRO A 38 13.39 23.70 -18.97
N ARG A 39 13.13 24.98 -18.71
CA ARG A 39 13.38 26.06 -19.66
C ARG A 39 14.73 26.72 -19.47
N GLU A 40 15.28 26.62 -18.26
CA GLU A 40 16.60 27.14 -17.89
C GLU A 40 17.34 26.09 -17.05
N ASN A 41 18.67 26.12 -17.13
CA ASN A 41 19.50 25.29 -16.28
C ASN A 41 19.76 25.97 -14.93
N ILE A 42 18.84 25.78 -13.99
CA ILE A 42 18.93 26.36 -12.64
C ILE A 42 19.67 25.40 -11.71
N PRO A 43 20.73 25.84 -10.99
CA PRO A 43 21.36 25.03 -9.97
C PRO A 43 20.47 24.88 -8.74
N VAL A 44 20.46 23.68 -8.17
CA VAL A 44 19.68 23.32 -6.99
C VAL A 44 20.63 22.77 -5.93
N TYR A 45 20.54 23.28 -4.71
CA TYR A 45 21.42 22.90 -3.60
C TYR A 45 20.69 22.06 -2.56
N ARG A 46 21.27 20.92 -2.17
CA ARG A 46 20.66 19.94 -1.27
C ARG A 46 21.22 20.06 0.15
N TYR A 47 20.30 20.05 1.12
CA TYR A 47 20.58 20.18 2.54
C TYR A 47 19.85 19.11 3.34
N ASP A 48 20.51 18.61 4.39
CA ASP A 48 19.84 17.86 5.45
C ASP A 48 19.10 18.85 6.36
N PHE A 49 17.81 18.61 6.57
CA PHE A 49 16.94 19.41 7.43
C PHE A 49 16.41 18.56 8.58
N ARG A 50 17.03 18.63 9.74
CA ARG A 50 16.71 17.77 10.88
C ARG A 50 15.92 18.53 11.94
N VAL A 51 14.82 17.95 12.40
CA VAL A 51 13.95 18.53 13.44
C VAL A 51 13.92 17.62 14.67
N LEU A 52 14.31 18.16 15.82
CA LEU A 52 14.33 17.46 17.11
C LEU A 52 13.42 18.18 18.12
N GLU A 53 12.59 17.41 18.83
CA GLU A 53 11.88 17.87 20.03
C GLU A 53 12.72 17.55 21.27
N GLU A 54 12.98 18.55 22.10
CA GLU A 54 13.64 18.41 23.40
C GLU A 54 12.59 18.22 24.50
N TYR A 55 12.78 17.20 25.33
CA TYR A 55 11.94 16.87 26.47
C TYR A 55 12.75 16.93 27.77
N PRO A 56 12.11 17.28 28.90
CA PRO A 56 12.78 17.39 30.18
C PRO A 56 13.41 16.04 30.60
N PRO A 57 14.52 16.08 31.34
CA PRO A 57 15.22 14.88 31.76
C PRO A 57 14.38 14.02 32.70
N LYS A 58 14.44 12.69 32.51
CA LYS A 58 13.73 11.72 33.36
C LYS A 58 14.62 11.33 34.54
N SER A 59 14.77 12.24 35.51
CA SER A 59 15.65 12.15 36.71
C SER A 59 17.15 12.25 36.38
N ASN A 60 17.89 13.20 36.99
CA ASN A 60 19.36 13.41 36.97
C ASN A 60 20.12 13.01 35.68
N SER A 61 19.44 13.05 34.53
CA SER A 61 19.94 12.61 33.22
C SER A 61 19.95 13.80 32.28
N GLU A 62 20.56 13.63 31.11
CA GLU A 62 20.50 14.63 30.05
C GLU A 62 19.07 14.76 29.48
N PRO A 63 18.73 15.94 28.91
CA PRO A 63 17.49 16.10 28.15
C PRO A 63 17.35 15.02 27.08
N SER A 64 16.12 14.54 26.88
CA SER A 64 15.87 13.52 25.86
C SER A 64 15.39 14.17 24.56
N PHE A 65 15.93 13.70 23.44
CA PHE A 65 15.61 14.23 22.12
C PHE A 65 14.83 13.21 21.30
N LYS A 66 13.80 13.69 20.61
CA LYS A 66 13.02 12.90 19.67
C LYS A 66 13.10 13.52 18.28
N GLU A 67 13.67 12.77 17.35
CA GLU A 67 13.73 13.21 15.96
C GLU A 67 12.39 13.02 15.25
N VAL A 68 11.79 14.15 14.84
CA VAL A 68 10.50 14.20 14.16
C VAL A 68 10.67 14.03 12.65
N SER A 69 11.77 14.52 12.08
CA SER A 69 12.12 14.38 10.65
C SER A 69 12.42 12.94 10.22
N ARG A 70 12.51 11.99 11.16
CA ARG A 70 12.83 10.59 10.86
C ARG A 70 11.64 9.87 10.23
N GLN A 71 11.91 9.17 9.13
CA GLN A 71 10.91 8.34 8.44
C GLN A 71 10.37 7.21 9.33
N THR A 72 9.11 6.84 9.10
CA THR A 72 8.42 5.72 9.75
C THR A 72 7.51 5.05 8.72
N LYS A 73 7.17 3.77 8.95
CA LYS A 73 6.28 3.01 8.07
C LYS A 73 4.81 3.08 8.47
N ASN A 74 4.51 3.58 9.67
CA ASN A 74 3.13 3.69 10.13
C ASN A 74 2.46 4.94 9.58
N ASP A 75 1.27 4.80 9.03
CA ASP A 75 0.52 5.87 8.36
C ASP A 75 0.25 7.07 9.28
N TYR A 76 -0.36 6.85 10.45
CA TYR A 76 -0.66 7.92 11.40
C TYR A 76 0.60 8.68 11.81
N LEU A 77 1.64 7.97 12.26
CA LEU A 77 2.89 8.61 12.68
C LEU A 77 3.60 9.32 11.52
N THR A 78 3.48 8.82 10.29
CA THR A 78 4.07 9.47 9.11
C THR A 78 3.38 10.80 8.84
N VAL A 79 2.05 10.82 8.84
CA VAL A 79 1.26 12.03 8.60
C VAL A 79 1.47 13.03 9.74
N ASP A 80 1.36 12.59 11.01
CA ASP A 80 1.60 13.40 12.21
C ASP A 80 2.97 14.10 12.17
N ARG A 81 4.06 13.34 11.95
CA ARG A 81 5.42 13.89 11.87
C ARG A 81 5.58 14.87 10.72
N LYS A 82 5.05 14.56 9.53
CA LYS A 82 5.16 15.44 8.36
C LYS A 82 4.38 16.74 8.55
N THR A 83 3.21 16.69 9.18
CA THR A 83 2.45 17.89 9.55
C THR A 83 3.27 18.75 10.52
N LYS A 84 3.84 18.16 11.57
CA LYS A 84 4.70 18.88 12.52
C LYS A 84 5.91 19.52 11.86
N CYS A 85 6.63 18.76 11.05
CA CYS A 85 7.78 19.23 10.29
C CYS A 85 7.42 20.40 9.37
N LEU A 86 6.28 20.35 8.67
CA LEU A 86 5.81 21.45 7.83
C LEU A 86 5.50 22.71 8.65
N THR A 87 4.82 22.56 9.78
CA THR A 87 4.47 23.71 10.64
C THR A 87 5.71 24.35 11.24
N VAL A 88 6.65 23.54 11.76
CA VAL A 88 7.97 23.99 12.23
C VAL A 88 8.72 24.72 11.12
N TYR A 89 8.74 24.16 9.92
CA TYR A 89 9.37 24.76 8.75
C TYR A 89 8.74 26.12 8.41
N GLN A 90 7.42 26.21 8.32
CA GLN A 90 6.72 27.47 7.99
C GLN A 90 6.96 28.56 9.04
N THR A 91 6.94 28.22 10.34
CA THR A 91 7.25 29.16 11.42
C THR A 91 8.71 29.62 11.34
N LEU A 92 9.64 28.68 11.12
CA LEU A 92 11.07 28.98 10.97
C LEU A 92 11.33 29.92 9.79
N LEU A 93 10.72 29.66 8.63
CA LEU A 93 10.91 30.48 7.44
C LEU A 93 10.42 31.93 7.61
N LYS A 94 9.35 32.13 8.37
CA LYS A 94 8.86 33.48 8.70
C LYS A 94 9.87 34.24 9.56
N ARG A 95 10.51 33.56 10.51
CA ARG A 95 11.47 34.17 11.43
C ARG A 95 12.84 34.41 10.79
N GLU A 96 13.36 33.41 10.09
CA GLU A 96 14.72 33.38 9.54
C GLU A 96 14.73 33.73 8.03
N LYS A 97 13.90 34.71 7.63
CA LYS A 97 13.71 35.09 6.22
C LYS A 97 15.01 35.52 5.52
N GLN A 98 15.95 36.11 6.26
CA GLN A 98 17.25 36.50 5.71
C GLN A 98 18.07 35.27 5.28
N PHE A 99 18.08 34.22 6.09
CA PHE A 99 18.80 32.98 5.80
C PHE A 99 18.12 32.21 4.65
N PHE A 100 16.83 31.92 4.79
CA PHE A 100 16.10 31.02 3.88
C PHE A 100 15.51 31.69 2.65
N GLY A 101 15.08 32.95 2.75
CA GLY A 101 14.50 33.70 1.64
C GLY A 101 13.03 33.41 1.40
N ALA A 102 12.65 33.36 0.13
CA ALA A 102 11.28 33.13 -0.28
C ALA A 102 10.92 31.64 -0.21
N VAL A 103 9.74 31.32 0.30
CA VAL A 103 9.28 29.93 0.51
C VAL A 103 9.24 29.11 -0.79
N ASP A 104 8.86 29.76 -1.89
CA ASP A 104 8.76 29.15 -3.23
C ASP A 104 10.14 28.85 -3.87
N SER A 105 11.22 29.39 -3.29
CA SER A 105 12.60 29.07 -3.68
C SER A 105 13.19 27.85 -2.96
N LEU A 106 12.40 27.23 -2.08
CA LEU A 106 12.76 26.07 -1.28
C LEU A 106 11.81 24.91 -1.57
N ILE A 107 12.37 23.70 -1.64
CA ILE A 107 11.63 22.47 -1.94
C ILE A 107 11.88 21.50 -0.77
N TYR A 108 10.84 21.25 0.03
CA TYR A 108 10.96 20.47 1.27
C TYR A 108 10.12 19.19 1.24
N ASP A 109 10.69 18.05 1.63
CA ASP A 109 9.99 16.75 1.65
C ASP A 109 9.07 16.55 2.87
N ARG A 110 9.00 17.56 3.75
CA ARG A 110 8.35 17.53 5.07
C ARG A 110 8.97 16.54 6.05
N ALA A 111 10.22 16.15 5.82
CA ALA A 111 10.98 15.28 6.68
C ALA A 111 12.43 15.78 6.76
N SER A 112 13.39 15.12 6.11
CA SER A 112 14.82 15.36 6.30
C SER A 112 15.53 16.03 5.12
N ILE A 113 14.84 16.26 4.00
CA ILE A 113 15.48 16.74 2.76
C ILE A 113 14.93 18.11 2.38
N LEU A 114 15.82 19.09 2.31
CA LEU A 114 15.54 20.44 1.83
C LEU A 114 16.40 20.75 0.62
N TYR A 115 15.79 21.22 -0.47
CA TYR A 115 16.50 21.83 -1.58
C TYR A 115 16.27 23.34 -1.61
N SER A 116 17.24 24.06 -2.16
CA SER A 116 17.19 25.51 -2.36
C SER A 116 17.68 25.87 -3.76
N LEU A 117 17.02 26.82 -4.40
CA LEU A 117 17.45 27.38 -5.70
C LEU A 117 18.63 28.35 -5.58
N ARG A 118 19.08 28.62 -4.35
CA ARG A 118 20.28 29.41 -4.05
C ARG A 118 21.13 28.71 -3.02
N LYS A 119 22.44 28.93 -3.07
CA LYS A 119 23.36 28.44 -2.04
C LYS A 119 23.11 29.21 -0.74
N LEU A 120 22.68 28.52 0.30
CA LEU A 120 22.50 29.08 1.64
C LEU A 120 23.85 29.45 2.27
N SER A 121 23.89 30.59 2.96
CA SER A 121 25.11 31.12 3.58
C SER A 121 25.19 30.66 5.05
N PHE A 122 26.21 29.88 5.37
CA PHE A 122 26.47 29.43 6.75
C PHE A 122 27.50 30.35 7.42
N PRO A 123 27.35 30.65 8.72
CA PRO A 123 28.41 31.32 9.48
C PRO A 123 29.71 30.52 9.36
N LYS A 124 30.85 31.20 9.24
CA LYS A 124 32.17 30.53 9.30
C LYS A 124 32.32 29.95 10.71
N ALA A 125 32.14 28.64 10.85
CA ALA A 125 32.36 27.95 12.11
C ALA A 125 33.86 27.75 12.36
N SER A 126 34.25 27.71 13.63
CA SER A 126 35.58 27.32 14.09
C SER A 126 35.75 25.79 13.94
N GLY A 127 35.81 25.29 12.70
CA GLY A 127 35.91 23.85 12.37
C GLY A 127 35.43 23.51 10.95
N ASP A 128 35.64 22.26 10.52
CA ASP A 128 35.34 21.79 9.15
C ASP A 128 33.83 21.56 8.85
N GLU A 129 32.94 21.56 9.86
CA GLU A 129 31.51 21.30 9.64
C GLU A 129 30.68 22.58 9.47
N GLN A 130 30.20 22.83 8.24
CA GLN A 130 29.22 23.88 7.95
C GLN A 130 27.82 23.44 8.41
N GLN A 131 27.32 24.03 9.50
CA GLN A 131 25.98 23.76 10.02
C GLN A 131 25.34 25.03 10.59
N ALA A 132 24.03 25.19 10.39
CA ALA A 132 23.22 26.19 11.05
C ALA A 132 22.25 25.49 12.01
N THR A 133 22.12 26.03 13.23
CA THR A 133 21.18 25.54 14.23
C THR A 133 20.23 26.66 14.62
N PHE A 134 18.94 26.36 14.58
CA PHE A 134 17.86 27.26 14.96
C PHE A 134 17.03 26.63 16.07
N PHE A 135 16.39 27.48 16.88
CA PHE A 135 15.55 27.03 17.99
C PHE A 135 14.18 27.68 17.91
N LEU A 136 13.11 26.90 18.03
CA LEU A 136 11.75 27.42 18.22
C LEU A 136 11.24 26.99 19.59
N LYS A 137 10.41 27.83 20.20
CA LYS A 137 9.66 27.46 21.39
C LYS A 137 8.29 26.86 21.00
N PRO A 138 7.74 25.93 21.81
CA PRO A 138 6.43 25.34 21.57
C PRO A 138 5.28 26.35 21.41
N ASP A 139 5.31 27.47 22.13
CA ASP A 139 4.31 28.55 22.09
C ASP A 139 4.36 29.38 20.80
N GLU A 140 5.43 29.26 20.00
CA GLU A 140 5.50 29.83 18.65
C GLU A 140 4.75 28.99 17.60
N LEU A 141 4.34 27.76 17.97
CA LEU A 141 3.62 26.85 17.07
C LEU A 141 2.11 26.87 17.39
N PRO A 142 1.25 26.55 16.40
CA PRO A 142 -0.16 26.29 16.67
C PRO A 142 -0.36 25.25 17.78
N THR A 143 -1.49 25.34 18.49
CA THR A 143 -1.81 24.42 19.58
C THR A 143 -1.83 22.97 19.11
N ASN A 144 -1.41 22.05 19.97
CA ASN A 144 -1.36 20.61 19.73
C ASN A 144 -0.38 20.12 18.65
N ILE A 145 0.50 20.99 18.11
CA ILE A 145 1.55 20.56 17.16
C ILE A 145 2.66 19.78 17.86
N VAL A 146 3.09 20.20 19.04
CA VAL A 146 4.05 19.45 19.85
C VAL A 146 3.39 18.96 21.13
N ASN A 147 3.99 17.96 21.77
CA ASN A 147 3.53 17.52 23.07
C ASN A 147 3.64 18.65 24.11
N GLU A 148 2.73 18.69 25.08
CA GLU A 148 2.74 19.70 26.16
C GLU A 148 4.06 19.73 26.93
N ASP A 149 4.72 18.56 27.06
CA ASP A 149 5.98 18.42 27.80
C ASP A 149 7.21 18.76 26.92
N CYS A 150 7.03 19.17 25.66
CA CYS A 150 8.12 19.62 24.80
C CYS A 150 8.62 20.98 25.30
N VAL A 151 9.94 21.12 25.46
CA VAL A 151 10.55 22.35 26.00
C VAL A 151 11.06 23.25 24.88
N LYS A 152 11.62 22.65 23.83
CA LYS A 152 12.28 23.36 22.72
C LYS A 152 12.30 22.50 21.47
N ILE A 153 12.20 23.13 20.31
CA ILE A 153 12.39 22.50 19.01
C ILE A 153 13.74 22.95 18.45
N HIS A 154 14.58 21.99 18.10
CA HIS A 154 15.89 22.22 17.48
C HIS A 154 15.79 21.90 15.99
N ILE A 155 16.24 22.83 15.15
CA ILE A 155 16.29 22.66 13.71
C ILE A 155 17.75 22.78 13.28
N HIS A 156 18.27 21.71 12.70
CA HIS A 156 19.63 21.67 12.17
C HIS A 156 19.59 21.60 10.65
N VAL A 157 20.31 22.52 10.01
CA VAL A 157 20.47 22.57 8.56
C VAL A 157 21.94 22.42 8.23
N LYS A 158 22.29 21.49 7.34
CA LYS A 158 23.68 21.32 6.87
C LYS A 158 23.71 20.94 5.38
N PRO A 159 24.72 21.36 4.62
CA PRO A 159 24.95 20.88 3.25
C PRO A 159 25.08 19.35 3.22
N CYS A 160 24.48 18.69 2.24
CA CYS A 160 24.74 17.27 2.00
C CYS A 160 26.19 17.07 1.53
N LYS A 161 26.83 15.96 1.93
CA LYS A 161 28.21 15.64 1.52
C LYS A 161 28.31 15.21 0.06
N GLU A 162 27.30 14.46 -0.39
CA GLU A 162 27.17 13.96 -1.77
C GLU A 162 26.00 14.67 -2.44
N ASP A 163 26.09 14.85 -3.77
CA ASP A 163 25.06 15.49 -4.59
C ASP A 163 24.59 16.84 -4.03
N PHE A 164 25.53 17.61 -3.46
CA PHE A 164 25.24 18.90 -2.84
C PHE A 164 24.62 19.88 -3.84
N GLN A 165 25.10 19.90 -5.07
CA GLN A 165 24.59 20.74 -6.14
C GLN A 165 24.14 19.84 -7.30
N LEU A 166 22.91 20.06 -7.74
CA LEU A 166 22.27 19.40 -8.87
C LEU A 166 21.91 20.44 -9.93
N THR A 167 21.82 20.03 -11.19
CA THR A 167 21.37 20.86 -12.31
C THR A 167 20.46 20.05 -13.22
N MET A 168 19.62 20.72 -14.02
CA MET A 168 18.70 20.03 -14.94
C MET A 168 19.43 19.27 -16.06
N ASN A 169 20.69 19.61 -16.32
CA ASN A 169 21.55 18.87 -17.25
C ASN A 169 21.96 17.48 -16.72
N ASP A 170 21.79 17.22 -15.42
CA ASP A 170 22.19 15.97 -14.79
C ASP A 170 21.23 14.82 -15.11
N LEU A 171 20.13 15.03 -15.86
CA LEU A 171 19.21 13.96 -16.26
C LEU A 171 19.89 12.78 -16.95
N LYS A 172 21.04 13.02 -17.60
CA LYS A 172 21.85 11.96 -18.22
C LYS A 172 22.42 10.97 -17.20
N SER A 173 22.76 11.41 -15.99
CA SER A 173 23.29 10.53 -14.94
C SER A 173 22.23 9.60 -14.35
N CYS A 174 20.95 9.87 -14.61
CA CYS A 174 19.85 9.00 -14.21
C CYS A 174 19.68 7.77 -15.14
N VAL A 175 20.49 7.62 -16.19
CA VAL A 175 20.39 6.50 -17.14
C VAL A 175 21.79 5.95 -17.42
N SER A 176 22.00 4.68 -17.08
CA SER A 176 23.20 3.92 -17.48
C SER A 176 22.84 2.46 -17.69
N ASN A 177 23.60 1.77 -18.55
CA ASN A 177 23.55 0.32 -18.66
C ASN A 177 24.32 -0.36 -17.51
N ASN A 178 25.08 0.40 -16.73
CA ASN A 178 25.65 -0.05 -15.46
C ASN A 178 24.80 0.49 -14.30
N PRO A 179 24.00 -0.35 -13.62
CA PRO A 179 23.14 0.09 -12.53
C PRO A 179 23.87 0.82 -11.39
N ASP A 180 25.15 0.50 -11.17
CA ASP A 180 25.97 1.12 -10.11
C ASP A 180 26.32 2.59 -10.40
N GLU A 181 26.18 3.04 -11.65
CA GLU A 181 26.48 4.41 -12.08
C GLU A 181 25.25 5.32 -12.09
N ILE A 182 24.05 4.78 -11.81
CA ILE A 182 22.80 5.54 -11.91
C ILE A 182 22.64 6.46 -10.69
N ASN A 183 22.59 7.77 -10.92
CA ASN A 183 22.30 8.76 -9.90
C ASN A 183 20.83 9.20 -9.95
N HIS A 184 20.09 8.94 -8.87
CA HIS A 184 18.66 9.28 -8.76
C HIS A 184 18.37 10.62 -8.06
N SER A 185 19.39 11.39 -7.66
CA SER A 185 19.22 12.61 -6.85
C SER A 185 18.40 13.69 -7.55
N LEU A 186 18.59 13.90 -8.86
CA LEU A 186 17.77 14.84 -9.64
C LEU A 186 16.33 14.32 -9.82
N GLN A 187 16.15 13.01 -10.04
CA GLN A 187 14.82 12.41 -10.12
C GLN A 187 14.05 12.60 -8.79
N GLN A 188 14.72 12.39 -7.65
CA GLN A 188 14.15 12.63 -6.32
C GLN A 188 13.76 14.10 -6.13
N PHE A 189 14.61 15.05 -6.56
CA PHE A 189 14.27 16.47 -6.54
C PHE A 189 12.98 16.76 -7.31
N LEU A 190 12.86 16.26 -8.54
CA LEU A 190 11.66 16.46 -9.38
C LEU A 190 10.41 15.83 -8.77
N GLU A 191 10.53 14.66 -8.13
CA GLU A 191 9.40 14.03 -7.42
C GLU A 191 8.89 14.87 -6.26
N ILE A 192 9.80 15.46 -5.48
CA ILE A 192 9.45 16.32 -4.35
C ILE A 192 8.92 17.68 -4.86
N LEU A 193 9.50 18.23 -5.92
CA LEU A 193 9.04 19.45 -6.61
C LEU A 193 7.58 19.31 -7.06
N ALA A 194 7.25 18.19 -7.72
CA ALA A 194 5.88 17.87 -8.14
C ALA A 194 4.89 17.67 -6.99
N MET A 195 5.34 17.68 -5.74
CA MET A 195 4.49 17.54 -4.56
C MET A 195 4.42 18.81 -3.71
N GLN A 196 5.26 19.82 -3.97
CA GLN A 196 5.33 21.00 -3.12
C GLN A 196 3.98 21.70 -2.99
N GLU A 197 3.29 21.98 -4.09
CA GLU A 197 1.99 22.65 -4.01
C GLU A 197 0.99 21.87 -3.13
N VAL A 198 0.91 20.54 -3.27
CA VAL A 198 0.03 19.68 -2.47
C VAL A 198 0.39 19.70 -0.99
N PHE A 199 1.67 19.73 -0.66
CA PHE A 199 2.13 19.78 0.73
C PHE A 199 1.66 21.04 1.47
N PHE A 200 1.37 22.14 0.76
CA PHE A 200 0.93 23.41 1.34
C PHE A 200 -0.58 23.66 1.19
N MET A 201 -1.33 22.74 0.57
CA MET A 201 -2.80 22.80 0.47
C MET A 201 -3.45 22.19 1.72
N GLU A 202 -3.42 22.95 2.82
CA GLU A 202 -3.98 22.53 4.11
C GLU A 202 -5.44 22.07 3.99
N GLY A 203 -5.75 20.92 4.59
CA GLY A 203 -7.11 20.36 4.59
C GLY A 203 -7.60 19.80 3.24
N ARG A 204 -6.79 19.81 2.17
CA ARG A 204 -7.21 19.30 0.85
C ARG A 204 -6.74 17.89 0.57
N PHE A 205 -5.50 17.59 0.95
CA PHE A 205 -4.85 16.30 0.68
C PHE A 205 -4.18 15.72 1.91
N VAL A 206 -4.25 14.41 2.05
CA VAL A 206 -3.32 13.61 2.86
C VAL A 206 -2.30 12.96 1.94
N SER A 207 -1.03 12.87 2.37
CA SER A 207 0.04 12.31 1.54
C SER A 207 0.95 11.34 2.30
N TYR A 208 1.37 10.30 1.59
CA TYR A 208 2.24 9.25 2.10
C TYR A 208 3.53 9.25 1.28
N GLY A 209 4.55 9.93 1.81
CA GLY A 209 5.77 10.23 1.07
C GLY A 209 5.56 11.31 0.01
N ALA A 210 6.33 11.27 -1.07
CA ALA A 210 6.17 12.13 -2.24
C ALA A 210 5.43 11.44 -3.39
N GLY A 211 5.19 10.12 -3.32
CA GLY A 211 4.60 9.35 -4.42
C GLY A 211 3.08 9.20 -4.36
N GLU A 212 2.45 9.40 -3.20
CA GLU A 212 1.00 9.14 -3.04
C GLU A 212 0.30 10.23 -2.26
N CYS A 213 -0.90 10.60 -2.71
CA CYS A 213 -1.82 11.44 -1.96
C CYS A 213 -3.28 11.12 -2.23
N TYR A 214 -4.14 11.45 -1.28
CA TYR A 214 -5.58 11.22 -1.32
C TYR A 214 -6.32 12.50 -0.96
N LEU A 215 -7.47 12.72 -1.60
CA LEU A 215 -8.33 13.86 -1.34
C LEU A 215 -9.04 13.69 0.01
N MET A 216 -9.03 14.72 0.85
CA MET A 216 -9.83 14.73 2.09
C MET A 216 -11.31 15.00 1.79
N TYR A 217 -11.59 15.85 0.80
CA TYR A 217 -12.94 16.24 0.38
C TYR A 217 -13.14 16.00 -1.12
N PRO A 218 -13.29 14.73 -1.56
CA PRO A 218 -13.32 14.34 -2.97
C PRO A 218 -14.46 14.98 -3.78
N ASN A 219 -15.61 15.21 -3.14
CA ASN A 219 -16.77 15.88 -3.74
C ASN A 219 -16.47 17.28 -4.28
N GLN A 220 -15.57 18.03 -3.63
CA GLN A 220 -15.14 19.36 -4.08
C GLN A 220 -14.35 19.34 -5.39
N PHE A 221 -13.94 18.15 -5.85
CA PHE A 221 -13.20 17.92 -7.08
C PHE A 221 -13.98 17.06 -8.08
N GLY A 222 -15.29 16.86 -7.86
CA GLY A 222 -16.16 16.14 -8.79
C GLY A 222 -16.15 14.61 -8.64
N PHE A 223 -15.56 14.08 -7.57
CA PHE A 223 -15.64 12.65 -7.24
C PHE A 223 -16.87 12.37 -6.36
N GLY A 224 -17.71 11.43 -6.77
CA GLY A 224 -18.96 11.10 -6.08
C GLY A 224 -18.89 9.80 -5.27
N GLU A 225 -20.03 9.40 -4.70
CA GLU A 225 -20.14 8.17 -3.89
C GLU A 225 -19.71 6.90 -4.62
N ARG A 226 -19.86 6.85 -5.95
CA ARG A 226 -19.38 5.73 -6.78
C ARG A 226 -17.86 5.59 -6.77
N ASP A 227 -17.13 6.68 -6.58
CA ASP A 227 -15.67 6.70 -6.54
C ASP A 227 -15.12 6.44 -5.14
N THR A 228 -15.89 6.82 -4.13
CA THR A 228 -15.53 6.68 -2.72
C THR A 228 -16.60 5.95 -1.91
N PRO A 229 -16.96 4.71 -2.27
CA PRO A 229 -18.01 3.97 -1.56
C PRO A 229 -17.60 3.61 -0.13
N GLU A 230 -18.60 3.42 0.74
CA GLU A 230 -18.40 2.83 2.07
C GLU A 230 -17.96 1.35 1.94
N LEU A 231 -17.11 0.90 2.85
CA LEU A 231 -16.65 -0.49 2.96
C LEU A 231 -17.25 -1.21 4.18
N GLU A 232 -18.29 -0.66 4.81
CA GLU A 232 -18.81 -1.10 6.11
C GLU A 232 -17.75 -1.07 7.23
N GLU A 233 -18.11 -1.48 8.45
CA GLU A 233 -17.18 -1.59 9.59
C GLU A 233 -16.40 -0.30 9.93
N GLY A 234 -16.97 0.87 9.61
CA GLY A 234 -16.30 2.17 9.76
C GLY A 234 -15.07 2.29 8.86
N LYS A 235 -15.19 1.90 7.60
CA LYS A 235 -14.17 2.01 6.56
C LYS A 235 -14.79 2.58 5.28
N TYR A 236 -13.97 3.23 4.47
CA TYR A 236 -14.39 3.79 3.18
C TYR A 236 -13.28 3.68 2.15
N VAL A 237 -13.63 3.82 0.86
CA VAL A 237 -12.66 3.95 -0.23
C VAL A 237 -12.30 5.42 -0.39
N ALA A 238 -11.02 5.76 -0.20
CA ALA A 238 -10.50 7.08 -0.54
C ALA A 238 -9.99 7.09 -1.98
N VAL A 239 -10.17 8.20 -2.69
CA VAL A 239 -9.63 8.45 -4.03
C VAL A 239 -8.47 9.45 -3.97
N GLY A 240 -7.46 9.20 -4.79
CA GLY A 240 -6.21 9.93 -4.78
C GLY A 240 -5.37 9.66 -6.02
N ALA A 241 -4.12 10.10 -5.99
CA ALA A 241 -3.16 9.91 -7.06
C ALA A 241 -1.94 9.15 -6.56
N ALA A 242 -1.45 8.25 -7.38
CA ALA A 242 -0.07 7.78 -7.33
C ALA A 242 0.72 8.51 -8.42
N LYS A 243 1.91 9.00 -8.08
CA LYS A 243 2.79 9.69 -9.01
C LYS A 243 4.24 9.26 -8.86
N GLY A 244 4.99 9.41 -9.93
CA GLY A 244 6.44 9.26 -9.94
C GLY A 244 7.05 10.00 -11.12
N VAL A 245 8.33 10.35 -11.00
CA VAL A 245 9.08 10.88 -12.13
C VAL A 245 9.78 9.71 -12.82
N ARG A 246 9.75 9.71 -14.15
CA ARG A 246 10.45 8.75 -14.99
C ARG A 246 11.31 9.50 -15.97
N ILE A 247 12.45 8.91 -16.29
CA ILE A 247 13.34 9.41 -17.32
C ILE A 247 12.92 8.76 -18.64
N VAL A 248 12.64 9.59 -19.63
CA VAL A 248 12.08 9.18 -20.92
C VAL A 248 12.89 9.77 -22.07
N GLU A 249 12.78 9.14 -23.22
CA GLU A 249 13.31 9.70 -24.46
C GLU A 249 12.45 10.88 -24.91
N GLY A 250 13.11 11.90 -25.48
CA GLY A 250 12.41 12.99 -26.14
C GLY A 250 11.72 12.54 -27.43
N PRO A 251 10.90 13.42 -28.04
CA PRO A 251 10.20 13.15 -29.30
C PRO A 251 11.13 12.85 -30.50
N ARG A 252 12.44 13.11 -30.36
CA ARG A 252 13.47 12.78 -31.36
C ARG A 252 14.32 11.55 -30.96
N GLY A 253 13.82 10.69 -30.07
CA GLY A 253 14.52 9.50 -29.57
C GLY A 253 15.64 9.82 -28.58
N PHE A 254 16.48 8.83 -28.26
CA PHE A 254 17.60 8.96 -27.32
C PHE A 254 18.62 10.02 -27.75
N GLU A 255 18.95 10.06 -29.05
CA GLU A 255 19.81 11.09 -29.65
C GLU A 255 19.19 12.49 -29.56
N GLY A 256 17.85 12.53 -29.55
CA GLY A 256 17.03 13.73 -29.40
C GLY A 256 17.02 14.35 -28.00
N GLY A 257 17.55 13.66 -27.00
CA GLY A 257 17.69 14.13 -25.63
C GLY A 257 16.99 13.24 -24.58
N ILE A 258 17.56 13.23 -23.37
CA ILE A 258 17.01 12.60 -22.18
C ILE A 258 16.13 13.61 -21.44
N ASN A 259 14.90 13.24 -21.15
CA ASN A 259 13.90 14.12 -20.54
C ASN A 259 13.31 13.49 -19.27
N ALA A 260 12.74 14.32 -18.41
CA ALA A 260 11.93 13.86 -17.29
C ALA A 260 10.44 13.92 -17.66
N ALA A 261 9.68 12.95 -17.18
CA ALA A 261 8.24 12.93 -17.29
C ALA A 261 7.61 12.53 -15.96
N LEU A 262 6.50 13.17 -15.65
CA LEU A 262 5.66 12.85 -14.52
C LEU A 262 4.62 11.81 -14.96
N VAL A 263 4.60 10.67 -14.30
CA VAL A 263 3.55 9.67 -14.45
C VAL A 263 2.60 9.84 -13.29
N ILE A 264 1.31 10.08 -13.56
CA ILE A 264 0.26 10.18 -12.54
C ILE A 264 -0.81 9.16 -12.87
N ASP A 265 -1.36 8.48 -11.89
CA ASP A 265 -2.48 7.57 -12.08
C ASP A 265 -3.46 7.68 -10.92
N VAL A 266 -4.75 7.58 -11.20
CA VAL A 266 -5.77 7.50 -10.16
C VAL A 266 -5.56 6.25 -9.31
N LYS A 267 -5.53 6.47 -7.99
CA LYS A 267 -5.37 5.43 -6.99
C LYS A 267 -6.54 5.49 -6.02
N LYS A 268 -7.04 4.32 -5.66
CA LYS A 268 -8.03 4.14 -4.60
C LYS A 268 -7.42 3.29 -3.51
N ALA A 269 -7.71 3.61 -2.25
CA ALA A 269 -7.28 2.82 -1.09
C ALA A 269 -8.35 2.81 -0.02
N ALA A 270 -8.42 1.73 0.75
CA ALA A 270 -9.34 1.64 1.89
C ALA A 270 -8.76 2.44 3.08
N PHE A 271 -9.60 3.24 3.74
CA PHE A 271 -9.27 4.03 4.92
C PHE A 271 -10.21 3.71 6.08
N HIS A 272 -9.70 3.84 7.30
CA HIS A 272 -10.54 3.86 8.49
C HIS A 272 -11.25 5.21 8.60
N VAL A 273 -12.50 5.21 9.08
CA VAL A 273 -13.22 6.47 9.38
C VAL A 273 -12.47 7.20 10.48
N ASP A 274 -12.08 8.43 10.16
CA ASP A 274 -11.37 9.33 11.07
C ASP A 274 -12.27 9.70 12.25
N ASN A 275 -11.69 9.81 13.44
CA ASN A 275 -12.36 10.28 14.66
C ASN A 275 -13.56 9.43 15.12
N GLN A 276 -13.70 8.23 14.58
CA GLN A 276 -14.72 7.28 15.01
C GLN A 276 -14.48 6.84 16.46
N CYS A 277 -15.52 6.81 17.29
CA CYS A 277 -15.41 6.16 18.61
C CYS A 277 -15.08 4.67 18.41
N LEU A 278 -14.10 4.16 19.13
CA LEU A 278 -13.68 2.77 18.95
C LEU A 278 -14.80 1.77 19.32
N LEU A 279 -15.64 2.11 20.29
CA LEU A 279 -16.81 1.29 20.62
C LEU A 279 -17.81 1.23 19.47
N GLU A 280 -18.07 2.34 18.77
CA GLU A 280 -18.93 2.35 17.57
C GLU A 280 -18.32 1.50 16.46
N LYS A 281 -17.00 1.58 16.28
CA LYS A 281 -16.29 0.71 15.33
C LYS A 281 -16.48 -0.77 15.66
N VAL A 282 -16.42 -1.13 16.94
CA VAL A 282 -16.67 -2.50 17.43
C VAL A 282 -18.12 -2.94 17.14
N GLU A 283 -19.10 -2.05 17.32
CA GLU A 283 -20.50 -2.31 16.94
C GLU A 283 -20.62 -2.60 15.43
N CYS A 284 -19.95 -1.80 14.59
CA CYS A 284 -19.97 -2.01 13.13
C CYS A 284 -19.28 -3.33 12.73
N ILE A 285 -18.13 -3.68 13.34
CA ILE A 285 -17.39 -4.93 13.03
C ILE A 285 -18.20 -6.17 13.44
N LEU A 286 -18.78 -6.16 14.63
CA LEU A 286 -19.54 -7.33 15.12
C LEU A 286 -21.00 -7.33 14.65
N ARG A 287 -21.48 -6.24 14.05
CA ARG A 287 -22.88 -6.02 13.68
C ARG A 287 -23.82 -6.27 14.87
N ARG A 288 -23.43 -5.78 16.05
CA ARG A 288 -24.15 -5.94 17.33
C ARG A 288 -24.24 -4.58 18.02
N SER A 289 -25.41 -4.24 18.55
CA SER A 289 -25.59 -3.02 19.34
C SER A 289 -24.91 -3.13 20.71
N ARG A 290 -24.58 -1.99 21.32
CA ARG A 290 -24.08 -1.88 22.72
C ARG A 290 -24.85 -2.76 23.70
N VAL A 291 -26.18 -2.82 23.59
CA VAL A 291 -27.05 -3.62 24.48
C VAL A 291 -26.71 -5.11 24.40
N ILE A 292 -26.45 -5.62 23.20
CA ILE A 292 -26.05 -7.01 22.99
C ILE A 292 -24.61 -7.22 23.46
N LEU A 293 -23.70 -6.30 23.14
CA LEU A 293 -22.28 -6.40 23.53
C LEU A 293 -22.10 -6.45 25.05
N MET A 294 -22.92 -5.72 25.82
CA MET A 294 -22.87 -5.75 27.29
C MET A 294 -23.19 -7.11 27.91
N ARG A 295 -23.89 -8.00 27.18
CA ARG A 295 -24.18 -9.37 27.64
C ARG A 295 -22.95 -10.28 27.59
N GLY A 296 -21.87 -9.83 26.95
CA GLY A 296 -20.61 -10.56 26.83
C GLY A 296 -20.16 -10.70 25.38
N ILE A 297 -18.84 -10.77 25.20
CA ILE A 297 -18.20 -11.01 23.90
C ILE A 297 -17.49 -12.36 23.97
N ASP A 298 -17.92 -13.29 23.12
CA ASP A 298 -17.35 -14.64 23.03
C ASP A 298 -15.92 -14.65 22.45
N HIS A 299 -15.19 -15.75 22.65
CA HIS A 299 -13.80 -15.89 22.21
C HIS A 299 -13.62 -15.72 20.69
N LEU A 300 -14.60 -16.14 19.89
CA LEU A 300 -14.55 -15.99 18.43
C LEU A 300 -14.64 -14.51 18.04
N SER A 301 -15.55 -13.77 18.67
CA SER A 301 -15.71 -12.33 18.48
C SER A 301 -14.48 -11.55 18.93
N ILE A 302 -13.81 -11.95 20.03
CA ILE A 302 -12.52 -11.38 20.44
C ILE A 302 -11.44 -11.61 19.37
N ALA A 303 -11.40 -12.79 18.75
CA ALA A 303 -10.45 -13.09 17.68
C ALA A 303 -10.73 -12.25 16.41
N ILE A 304 -12.00 -12.08 16.04
CA ILE A 304 -12.43 -11.21 14.93
C ILE A 304 -11.99 -9.76 15.20
N LEU A 305 -12.31 -9.22 16.38
CA LEU A 305 -11.92 -7.86 16.76
C LEU A 305 -10.39 -7.69 16.79
N SER A 306 -9.67 -8.66 17.35
CA SER A 306 -8.20 -8.62 17.38
C SER A 306 -7.61 -8.60 15.98
N LYS A 307 -8.18 -9.33 15.02
CA LYS A 307 -7.75 -9.28 13.62
C LYS A 307 -8.08 -7.93 12.96
N ALA A 308 -9.28 -7.41 13.19
CA ALA A 308 -9.77 -6.19 12.54
C ALA A 308 -9.10 -4.90 13.08
N LEU A 309 -8.75 -4.85 14.37
CA LEU A 309 -8.25 -3.65 15.03
C LEU A 309 -6.73 -3.60 15.20
N LYS A 310 -6.02 -4.73 15.12
CA LYS A 310 -4.57 -4.78 15.33
C LYS A 310 -3.83 -3.89 14.32
N GLY A 311 -2.93 -3.05 14.83
CA GLY A 311 -2.14 -2.11 14.04
C GLY A 311 -2.79 -0.73 13.86
N LEU A 312 -4.09 -0.58 14.21
CA LEU A 312 -4.79 0.70 14.16
C LEU A 312 -4.28 1.62 15.29
N PHE A 313 -3.94 2.87 14.96
CA PHE A 313 -3.71 3.90 15.96
C PHE A 313 -5.03 4.46 16.49
N VAL A 314 -5.08 4.60 17.80
CA VAL A 314 -6.18 5.23 18.52
C VAL A 314 -5.60 6.24 19.51
N ARG A 315 -6.41 7.23 19.87
CA ARG A 315 -6.10 8.20 20.91
C ARG A 315 -7.11 8.11 22.04
N CYS A 316 -6.61 8.29 23.26
CA CYS A 316 -7.43 8.50 24.43
C CYS A 316 -8.29 9.77 24.24
N ASN A 317 -9.55 9.74 24.67
CA ASN A 317 -10.40 10.93 24.77
C ASN A 317 -10.40 11.56 26.18
N TYR A 318 -9.38 11.22 26.97
CA TYR A 318 -9.19 11.63 28.35
C TYR A 318 -7.72 11.96 28.60
N GLY A 319 -7.44 12.69 29.68
CA GLY A 319 -6.09 13.11 30.05
C GLY A 319 -5.41 13.89 28.92
N LYS A 320 -4.16 13.53 28.61
CA LYS A 320 -3.34 14.18 27.57
C LYS A 320 -3.57 13.65 26.14
N ASN A 321 -4.74 13.07 25.86
CA ASN A 321 -5.12 12.53 24.54
C ASN A 321 -4.06 11.62 23.88
N ARG A 322 -3.40 10.79 24.70
CA ARG A 322 -2.28 9.94 24.26
C ARG A 322 -2.70 9.02 23.11
N ALA A 323 -1.95 9.08 22.00
CA ALA A 323 -2.10 8.15 20.88
C ALA A 323 -1.20 6.91 21.03
N PHE A 324 -1.71 5.74 20.64
CA PHE A 324 -0.98 4.47 20.65
C PHE A 324 -1.56 3.48 19.64
N THR A 325 -0.81 2.42 19.35
CA THR A 325 -1.24 1.36 18.42
C THR A 325 -1.94 0.21 19.16
N ILE A 326 -3.06 -0.27 18.63
CA ILE A 326 -3.72 -1.47 19.13
C ILE A 326 -2.86 -2.72 18.81
N GLY A 327 -2.46 -3.44 19.85
CA GLY A 327 -1.76 -4.73 19.75
C GLY A 327 -2.71 -5.94 19.71
N GLY A 328 -3.93 -5.78 20.23
CA GLY A 328 -4.98 -6.80 20.22
C GLY A 328 -6.13 -6.45 21.18
N VAL A 329 -7.04 -7.41 21.38
CA VAL A 329 -8.14 -7.30 22.35
C VAL A 329 -7.91 -8.32 23.47
N SER A 330 -8.05 -7.88 24.72
CA SER A 330 -7.90 -8.71 25.91
C SER A 330 -9.07 -9.70 26.06
N LYS A 331 -8.86 -10.77 26.84
CA LYS A 331 -9.95 -11.62 27.33
C LYS A 331 -10.57 -11.08 28.63
N GLU A 332 -9.88 -10.15 29.29
CA GLU A 332 -10.32 -9.53 30.54
C GLU A 332 -11.11 -8.24 30.26
N ASN A 333 -11.92 -7.85 31.23
CA ASN A 333 -12.70 -6.61 31.23
C ASN A 333 -12.21 -5.63 32.31
N ALA A 334 -12.83 -4.45 32.39
CA ALA A 334 -12.39 -3.41 33.32
C ALA A 334 -12.57 -3.76 34.80
N ARG A 335 -13.46 -4.71 35.11
CA ARG A 335 -13.73 -5.17 36.49
C ARG A 335 -12.74 -6.22 36.95
N THR A 336 -12.37 -7.13 36.06
CA THR A 336 -11.50 -8.27 36.37
C THR A 336 -10.02 -7.97 36.21
N SER A 337 -9.66 -7.08 35.27
CA SER A 337 -8.26 -6.77 34.99
C SER A 337 -7.68 -5.87 36.07
N LYS A 338 -6.53 -6.28 36.63
CA LYS A 338 -5.88 -5.59 37.74
C LYS A 338 -4.65 -4.81 37.27
N LEU A 339 -4.55 -3.57 37.76
CA LEU A 339 -3.43 -2.66 37.56
C LEU A 339 -2.67 -2.51 38.88
N VAL A 340 -1.35 -2.65 38.83
CA VAL A 340 -0.48 -2.34 39.97
C VAL A 340 -0.15 -0.85 39.96
N SER A 341 -0.72 -0.09 40.89
CA SER A 341 -0.41 1.33 41.11
C SER A 341 0.55 1.49 42.29
N ARG A 342 1.14 2.69 42.44
CA ARG A 342 1.94 3.07 43.63
C ARG A 342 1.14 2.98 44.94
N THR A 343 -0.18 3.10 44.84
CA THR A 343 -1.13 3.05 45.96
C THR A 343 -1.72 1.66 46.20
N GLY A 344 -1.22 0.62 45.52
CA GLY A 344 -1.72 -0.75 45.60
C GLY A 344 -2.34 -1.27 44.30
N GLU A 345 -2.80 -2.52 44.33
CA GLU A 345 -3.47 -3.20 43.21
C GLU A 345 -4.95 -2.79 43.13
N MET A 346 -5.43 -2.38 41.95
CA MET A 346 -6.83 -2.01 41.74
C MET A 346 -7.32 -2.38 40.33
N SER A 347 -8.64 -2.50 40.15
CA SER A 347 -9.20 -2.76 38.83
C SER A 347 -9.06 -1.57 37.89
N VAL A 348 -9.10 -1.80 36.59
CA VAL A 348 -9.13 -0.73 35.58
C VAL A 348 -10.33 0.19 35.78
N GLU A 349 -11.51 -0.35 36.11
CA GLU A 349 -12.71 0.43 36.41
C GLU A 349 -12.47 1.41 37.57
N LYS A 350 -11.95 0.93 38.70
CA LYS A 350 -11.66 1.76 39.87
C LYS A 350 -10.56 2.80 39.59
N TYR A 351 -9.57 2.44 38.79
CA TYR A 351 -8.53 3.37 38.36
C TYR A 351 -9.10 4.57 37.58
N PHE A 352 -10.02 4.32 36.64
CA PHE A 352 -10.64 5.39 35.86
C PHE A 352 -11.55 6.29 36.70
N GLU A 353 -12.29 5.70 37.65
CA GLU A 353 -13.13 6.45 38.59
C GLU A 353 -12.27 7.33 39.51
N MET A 354 -11.20 6.79 40.10
CA MET A 354 -10.37 7.54 41.05
C MET A 354 -9.46 8.57 40.40
N LYS A 355 -8.79 8.22 39.29
CA LYS A 355 -7.77 9.09 38.69
C LYS A 355 -8.34 10.13 37.72
N TYR A 356 -9.34 9.74 36.95
CA TYR A 356 -9.89 10.59 35.88
C TYR A 356 -11.32 11.05 36.17
N SER A 357 -11.92 10.62 37.29
CA SER A 357 -13.33 10.89 37.61
C SER A 357 -14.29 10.42 36.51
N VAL A 358 -13.92 9.34 35.80
CA VAL A 358 -14.71 8.75 34.72
C VAL A 358 -15.38 7.48 35.21
N LYS A 359 -16.71 7.50 35.28
CA LYS A 359 -17.52 6.29 35.49
C LYS A 359 -17.74 5.58 34.15
N LEU A 360 -17.10 4.43 33.99
CA LEU A 360 -17.24 3.59 32.79
C LEU A 360 -18.70 3.13 32.61
N LYS A 361 -19.26 3.32 31.41
CA LYS A 361 -20.63 2.85 31.09
C LYS A 361 -20.63 1.39 30.67
N TYR A 362 -19.50 0.90 30.15
CA TYR A 362 -19.39 -0.45 29.60
C TYR A 362 -18.21 -1.26 30.22
N PRO A 363 -18.13 -1.37 31.56
CA PRO A 363 -16.98 -1.99 32.23
C PRO A 363 -16.85 -3.50 32.02
N THR A 364 -17.91 -4.17 31.53
CA THR A 364 -17.92 -5.60 31.22
C THR A 364 -17.36 -5.93 29.84
N LEU A 365 -17.13 -4.92 28.98
CA LEU A 365 -16.54 -5.14 27.67
C LEU A 365 -15.04 -5.47 27.76
N PRO A 366 -14.52 -6.27 26.81
CA PRO A 366 -13.08 -6.52 26.72
C PRO A 366 -12.26 -5.23 26.59
N LEU A 367 -11.04 -5.28 27.12
CA LEU A 367 -10.10 -4.16 27.03
C LEU A 367 -9.26 -4.21 25.76
N ILE A 368 -8.88 -3.04 25.24
CA ILE A 368 -7.88 -2.90 24.19
C ILE A 368 -6.49 -3.03 24.79
N MET A 369 -5.64 -3.82 24.13
CA MET A 369 -4.29 -4.09 24.56
C MET A 369 -3.28 -3.29 23.71
N GLU A 370 -2.47 -2.46 24.37
CA GLU A 370 -1.24 -1.92 23.80
C GLU A 370 -0.07 -2.82 24.19
N ARG A 371 0.69 -3.32 23.22
CA ARG A 371 1.89 -4.15 23.50
C ARG A 371 3.09 -3.24 23.69
N CYS A 372 3.64 -3.19 24.90
CA CYS A 372 4.94 -2.57 25.17
C CYS A 372 6.01 -3.65 25.34
N GLN A 373 7.28 -3.24 25.37
CA GLN A 373 8.43 -4.18 25.39
C GLN A 373 8.42 -5.12 26.60
N THR A 374 7.97 -4.64 27.76
CA THR A 374 8.05 -5.39 29.03
C THR A 374 6.68 -5.80 29.59
N LYS A 375 5.62 -5.04 29.30
CA LYS A 375 4.25 -5.28 29.77
C LYS A 375 3.23 -4.82 28.73
N SER A 376 1.99 -5.29 28.84
CA SER A 376 0.87 -4.76 28.04
C SER A 376 0.05 -3.78 28.87
N ASN A 377 -0.36 -2.67 28.25
CA ASN A 377 -1.29 -1.72 28.85
C ASN A 377 -2.71 -2.02 28.35
N PHE A 378 -3.71 -1.80 29.22
CA PHE A 378 -5.10 -2.10 28.92
C PHE A 378 -5.99 -0.85 29.00
N TYR A 379 -6.88 -0.70 28.03
CA TYR A 379 -7.71 0.49 27.83
C TYR A 379 -9.17 0.11 27.58
N PRO A 380 -10.15 0.72 28.27
CA PRO A 380 -11.56 0.55 27.93
C PRO A 380 -11.87 1.06 26.52
N MET A 381 -12.69 0.34 25.75
CA MET A 381 -13.02 0.73 24.36
C MET A 381 -13.78 2.06 24.26
N GLU A 382 -14.56 2.40 25.28
CA GLU A 382 -15.43 3.60 25.26
C GLU A 382 -14.66 4.93 25.42
N VAL A 383 -13.38 4.87 25.79
CA VAL A 383 -12.53 6.05 26.00
C VAL A 383 -11.47 6.22 24.90
N LEU A 384 -11.69 5.59 23.75
CA LEU A 384 -10.75 5.57 22.62
C LEU A 384 -11.41 6.06 21.33
N ILE A 385 -10.64 6.83 20.57
CA ILE A 385 -11.03 7.40 19.28
C ILE A 385 -10.02 6.95 18.22
N VAL A 386 -10.50 6.54 17.05
CA VAL A 386 -9.64 6.19 15.91
C VAL A 386 -8.92 7.42 15.40
N CYS A 387 -7.58 7.35 15.31
CA CYS A 387 -6.80 8.44 14.75
C CYS A 387 -7.03 8.58 13.24
N GLU A 388 -6.82 9.78 12.74
CA GLU A 388 -7.08 10.19 11.38
C GLU A 388 -6.09 9.58 10.38
N ASN A 389 -6.46 9.56 9.09
CA ASN A 389 -5.54 9.33 7.97
C ASN A 389 -4.85 7.95 7.97
N GLN A 390 -5.58 6.88 8.31
CA GLN A 390 -5.03 5.53 8.37
C GLN A 390 -5.59 4.63 7.28
N ARG A 391 -4.71 4.10 6.41
CA ARG A 391 -5.11 3.10 5.42
C ARG A 391 -5.38 1.75 6.08
N VAL A 392 -6.38 1.04 5.59
CA VAL A 392 -6.74 -0.30 6.05
C VAL A 392 -5.77 -1.32 5.45
N SER A 393 -5.06 -2.05 6.29
CA SER A 393 -4.16 -3.12 5.84
C SER A 393 -4.92 -4.31 5.25
N LYS A 394 -4.27 -5.09 4.38
CA LYS A 394 -4.89 -6.30 3.78
C LYS A 394 -5.44 -7.27 4.81
N GLY A 395 -4.78 -7.41 5.97
CA GLY A 395 -5.20 -8.32 7.04
C GLY A 395 -6.46 -7.88 7.79
N GLN A 396 -6.83 -6.59 7.68
CA GLN A 396 -8.00 -6.01 8.31
C GLN A 396 -9.22 -5.96 7.38
N GLN A 397 -9.08 -6.38 6.12
CA GLN A 397 -10.18 -6.40 5.15
C GLN A 397 -10.93 -7.73 5.18
N THR A 398 -12.25 -7.66 5.07
CA THR A 398 -13.11 -8.84 4.86
C THR A 398 -13.21 -9.17 3.36
N PRO A 399 -13.62 -10.39 2.98
CA PRO A 399 -13.84 -10.73 1.57
C PRO A 399 -14.84 -9.82 0.86
N SER A 400 -15.91 -9.40 1.55
CA SER A 400 -16.89 -8.45 1.00
C SER A 400 -16.25 -7.08 0.74
N GLN A 401 -15.42 -6.58 1.66
CA GLN A 401 -14.67 -5.34 1.49
C GLN A 401 -13.71 -5.40 0.31
N VAL A 402 -12.98 -6.50 0.16
CA VAL A 402 -12.10 -6.73 -1.00
C VAL A 402 -12.90 -6.71 -2.30
N GLN A 403 -14.07 -7.36 -2.32
CA GLN A 403 -14.93 -7.38 -3.51
C GLN A 403 -15.46 -5.98 -3.86
N THR A 404 -15.93 -5.20 -2.88
CA THR A 404 -16.36 -3.81 -3.10
C THR A 404 -15.20 -2.94 -3.59
N MET A 405 -14.00 -3.12 -3.01
CA MET A 405 -12.78 -2.43 -3.44
C MET A 405 -12.43 -2.76 -4.91
N ILE A 406 -12.50 -4.03 -5.32
CA ILE A 406 -12.27 -4.46 -6.70
C ILE A 406 -13.27 -3.76 -7.64
N ARG A 407 -14.56 -3.75 -7.30
CA ARG A 407 -15.58 -3.06 -8.11
C ARG A 407 -15.33 -1.56 -8.22
N ALA A 408 -14.93 -0.90 -7.12
CA ALA A 408 -14.62 0.53 -7.11
C ALA A 408 -13.37 0.88 -7.95
N CYS A 409 -12.42 -0.05 -8.06
CA CYS A 409 -11.20 0.13 -8.85
C CYS A 409 -11.36 -0.24 -10.33
N ALA A 410 -12.26 -1.18 -10.64
CA ALA A 410 -12.55 -1.65 -11.99
C ALA A 410 -13.26 -0.53 -12.79
N THR A 411 -12.46 0.27 -13.47
CA THR A 411 -12.89 1.44 -14.23
C THR A 411 -12.45 1.31 -15.68
N VAL A 412 -13.29 1.77 -16.61
CA VAL A 412 -12.95 1.79 -18.04
C VAL A 412 -11.84 2.82 -18.31
N PRO A 413 -10.99 2.62 -19.35
CA PRO A 413 -9.84 3.49 -19.60
C PRO A 413 -10.17 4.98 -19.74
N SER A 414 -11.29 5.32 -20.40
CA SER A 414 -11.73 6.71 -20.58
C SER A 414 -12.03 7.42 -19.24
N LEU A 415 -12.80 6.75 -18.37
CA LEU A 415 -13.09 7.25 -17.03
C LEU A 415 -11.82 7.33 -16.18
N ARG A 416 -10.92 6.34 -16.26
CA ARG A 416 -9.65 6.34 -15.54
C ARG A 416 -8.77 7.54 -15.94
N LEU A 417 -8.67 7.82 -17.24
CA LEU A 417 -7.93 8.97 -17.77
C LEU A 417 -8.57 10.29 -17.29
N GLN A 418 -9.89 10.41 -17.35
CA GLN A 418 -10.61 11.59 -16.83
C GLN A 418 -10.31 11.81 -15.35
N GLN A 419 -10.45 10.78 -14.51
CA GLN A 419 -10.17 10.85 -13.08
C GLN A 419 -8.71 11.25 -12.79
N THR A 420 -7.78 10.70 -13.56
CA THR A 420 -6.36 11.03 -13.45
C THR A 420 -6.10 12.51 -13.81
N ASN A 421 -6.73 13.01 -14.88
CA ASN A 421 -6.61 14.40 -15.29
C ASN A 421 -7.21 15.35 -14.23
N THR A 422 -8.37 15.00 -13.66
CA THR A 422 -8.98 15.75 -12.54
C THR A 422 -8.04 15.83 -11.34
N LEU A 423 -7.39 14.72 -10.98
CA LEU A 423 -6.41 14.70 -9.89
C LEU A 423 -5.16 15.52 -10.21
N SER A 424 -4.63 15.42 -11.44
CA SER A 424 -3.51 16.24 -11.89
C SER A 424 -3.82 17.73 -11.76
N GLN A 425 -5.02 18.15 -12.20
CA GLN A 425 -5.48 19.53 -12.04
C GLN A 425 -5.66 19.92 -10.56
N ALA A 426 -6.24 19.05 -9.73
CA ALA A 426 -6.39 19.29 -8.29
C ALA A 426 -5.03 19.50 -7.59
N MET A 427 -3.98 18.83 -8.07
CA MET A 427 -2.59 18.97 -7.62
C MET A 427 -1.84 20.14 -8.29
N LYS A 428 -2.50 20.85 -9.22
CA LYS A 428 -1.92 21.88 -10.11
C LYS A 428 -0.73 21.39 -10.95
N LEU A 429 -0.75 20.12 -11.36
CA LEU A 429 0.29 19.50 -12.18
C LEU A 429 -0.15 19.37 -13.66
N ASN A 430 -1.05 20.23 -14.10
CA ASN A 430 -1.45 20.34 -15.51
C ASN A 430 -0.71 21.51 -16.19
N SER A 431 -0.93 21.65 -17.49
CA SER A 431 -0.31 22.68 -18.34
C SER A 431 -0.74 24.12 -18.05
N SER A 432 -1.59 24.35 -17.05
CA SER A 432 -2.08 25.69 -16.67
C SER A 432 -1.02 26.57 -16.00
N ASN A 433 0.17 26.03 -15.69
CA ASN A 433 1.28 26.72 -15.02
C ASN A 433 0.88 27.37 -13.67
N GLN A 434 -0.12 26.82 -12.98
CA GLN A 434 -0.59 27.36 -11.70
C GLN A 434 0.24 26.91 -10.48
N ASN A 435 1.20 25.99 -10.67
CA ASN A 435 2.07 25.50 -9.59
C ASN A 435 3.24 26.46 -9.34
N LYS A 436 3.28 27.02 -8.13
CA LYS A 436 4.20 28.11 -7.77
C LYS A 436 5.66 27.66 -7.79
N TRP A 437 5.93 26.46 -7.26
CA TRP A 437 7.29 25.93 -7.18
C TRP A 437 7.82 25.50 -8.55
N MET A 438 6.98 24.88 -9.39
CA MET A 438 7.36 24.53 -10.76
C MET A 438 7.73 25.78 -11.57
N ALA A 439 6.91 26.83 -11.48
CA ALA A 439 7.19 28.11 -12.12
C ALA A 439 8.50 28.72 -11.61
N LYS A 440 8.77 28.65 -10.30
CA LYS A 440 10.01 29.17 -9.70
C LYS A 440 11.25 28.39 -10.11
N CYS A 441 11.13 27.08 -10.33
CA CYS A 441 12.19 26.24 -10.88
C CYS A 441 12.29 26.31 -12.41
N ASN A 442 11.47 27.15 -13.06
CA ASN A 442 11.36 27.27 -14.51
C ASN A 442 11.13 25.92 -15.23
N VAL A 443 10.33 25.05 -14.60
CA VAL A 443 9.91 23.76 -15.15
C VAL A 443 8.46 23.88 -15.59
N ALA A 444 8.21 23.69 -16.88
CA ALA A 444 6.86 23.63 -17.44
C ALA A 444 6.35 22.19 -17.46
N VAL A 445 5.06 22.00 -17.18
CA VAL A 445 4.39 20.70 -17.34
C VAL A 445 3.58 20.73 -18.63
N THR A 446 3.70 19.68 -19.45
CA THR A 446 2.95 19.59 -20.72
C THR A 446 1.48 19.20 -20.48
N ASN A 447 0.71 18.98 -21.55
CA ASN A 447 -0.48 18.12 -21.49
C ASN A 447 -0.06 16.64 -21.45
N ASN A 448 -1.03 15.73 -21.33
CA ASN A 448 -0.81 14.30 -21.52
C ASN A 448 -0.02 14.04 -22.82
N LEU A 449 1.03 13.24 -22.73
CA LEU A 449 1.80 12.83 -23.90
C LEU A 449 0.97 11.88 -24.76
N THR A 450 1.00 12.12 -26.06
CA THR A 450 0.36 11.31 -27.09
C THR A 450 1.42 10.64 -27.95
N PHE A 451 1.22 9.37 -28.28
CA PHE A 451 2.17 8.60 -29.08
C PHE A 451 1.44 7.78 -30.13
N THR A 452 2.10 7.56 -31.27
CA THR A 452 1.62 6.60 -32.27
C THR A 452 2.05 5.18 -31.85
N ALA A 453 1.09 4.38 -31.42
CA ALA A 453 1.29 2.97 -31.08
C ALA A 453 1.15 2.08 -32.31
N ARG A 454 1.76 0.89 -32.26
CA ARG A 454 1.64 -0.16 -33.30
C ARG A 454 0.83 -1.33 -32.75
N VAL A 455 -0.18 -1.75 -33.49
CA VAL A 455 -0.86 -3.04 -33.24
C VAL A 455 -0.10 -4.11 -34.00
N LEU A 456 0.34 -5.15 -33.31
CA LEU A 456 1.04 -6.26 -33.95
C LEU A 456 0.03 -7.21 -34.62
N PRO A 457 0.38 -7.83 -35.77
CA PRO A 457 -0.51 -8.78 -36.42
C PRO A 457 -0.77 -10.00 -35.51
N THR A 458 -2.04 -10.37 -35.38
CA THR A 458 -2.49 -11.51 -34.57
C THR A 458 -1.87 -12.82 -35.08
N PRO A 459 -1.25 -13.64 -34.21
CA PRO A 459 -0.76 -14.95 -34.61
C PRO A 459 -1.92 -15.88 -34.95
N SER A 460 -1.64 -16.91 -35.76
CA SER A 460 -2.60 -18.00 -35.99
C SER A 460 -2.31 -19.14 -35.01
N ILE A 461 -3.35 -19.83 -34.54
CA ILE A 461 -3.28 -20.90 -33.54
C ILE A 461 -3.43 -22.25 -34.23
N GLU A 462 -2.44 -23.12 -34.09
CA GLU A 462 -2.44 -24.44 -34.73
C GLU A 462 -3.05 -25.52 -33.81
N TYR A 463 -3.88 -26.39 -34.39
CA TYR A 463 -4.50 -27.55 -33.75
C TYR A 463 -4.22 -28.84 -34.53
N ARG A 464 -4.37 -30.00 -33.88
CA ARG A 464 -4.04 -31.31 -34.47
C ARG A 464 -4.92 -31.67 -35.67
N THR A 465 -6.22 -31.41 -35.54
CA THR A 465 -7.23 -31.72 -36.57
C THR A 465 -7.87 -30.43 -37.06
N ASN A 466 -8.05 -30.31 -38.38
CA ASN A 466 -8.68 -29.17 -39.07
C ASN A 466 -7.93 -27.81 -39.03
N GLY A 467 -6.61 -27.81 -38.85
CA GLY A 467 -5.75 -26.68 -39.20
C GLY A 467 -5.72 -25.49 -38.23
N TRP A 468 -5.40 -24.32 -38.78
CA TRP A 468 -5.08 -23.09 -38.04
C TRP A 468 -6.33 -22.21 -37.81
N ILE A 469 -6.48 -21.66 -36.60
CA ILE A 469 -7.52 -20.70 -36.24
C ILE A 469 -6.91 -19.31 -36.15
N LYS A 470 -7.59 -18.31 -36.74
CA LYS A 470 -7.31 -16.91 -36.45
C LYS A 470 -8.15 -16.48 -35.23
N PRO A 471 -7.52 -15.96 -34.16
CA PRO A 471 -8.26 -15.38 -33.04
C PRO A 471 -9.17 -14.24 -33.51
N SER A 472 -10.21 -13.97 -32.71
CA SER A 472 -11.08 -12.81 -32.95
C SER A 472 -10.30 -11.49 -32.82
N GLU A 473 -10.91 -10.39 -33.24
CA GLU A 473 -10.34 -9.03 -33.08
C GLU A 473 -10.01 -8.68 -31.63
N LYS A 474 -10.68 -9.31 -30.65
CA LYS A 474 -10.38 -9.16 -29.22
C LYS A 474 -9.24 -10.04 -28.75
N THR A 475 -8.48 -10.65 -29.65
CA THR A 475 -7.40 -11.62 -29.38
C THR A 475 -7.86 -12.83 -28.56
N SER A 476 -9.16 -13.14 -28.58
CA SER A 476 -9.74 -14.30 -27.91
C SER A 476 -10.15 -15.36 -28.92
N TRP A 477 -10.02 -16.63 -28.54
CA TRP A 477 -10.52 -17.78 -29.28
C TRP A 477 -11.03 -18.83 -28.31
N THR A 478 -11.89 -19.71 -28.79
CA THR A 478 -12.37 -20.88 -28.04
C THR A 478 -11.95 -22.14 -28.76
N VAL A 479 -11.60 -23.19 -28.01
CA VAL A 479 -11.19 -24.48 -28.59
C VAL A 479 -12.32 -25.14 -29.39
N GLY A 480 -13.59 -24.86 -29.10
CA GLY A 480 -14.72 -25.30 -29.91
C GLY A 480 -14.74 -26.82 -30.15
N LYS A 481 -14.59 -27.24 -31.42
CA LYS A 481 -14.55 -28.67 -31.82
C LYS A 481 -13.13 -29.18 -32.15
N TYR A 482 -12.10 -28.36 -31.92
CA TYR A 482 -10.73 -28.66 -32.32
C TYR A 482 -10.03 -29.54 -31.28
N GLN A 483 -9.15 -30.44 -31.74
CA GLN A 483 -8.35 -31.28 -30.85
C GLN A 483 -6.99 -30.65 -30.56
N TYR A 484 -6.52 -30.75 -29.32
CA TYR A 484 -5.23 -30.22 -28.90
C TYR A 484 -4.10 -30.71 -29.82
N LEU A 485 -3.15 -29.82 -30.15
CA LEU A 485 -2.04 -30.10 -31.06
C LEU A 485 -1.30 -31.39 -30.68
N ILE A 486 -0.99 -31.54 -29.39
CA ILE A 486 -0.47 -32.77 -28.78
C ILE A 486 -1.42 -33.13 -27.63
N PRO A 487 -2.34 -34.08 -27.83
CA PRO A 487 -3.27 -34.45 -26.78
C PRO A 487 -2.61 -35.33 -25.71
N GLY A 488 -2.98 -35.09 -24.45
CA GLY A 488 -2.49 -35.88 -23.32
C GLY A 488 -3.10 -37.29 -23.28
N VAL A 489 -2.34 -38.24 -22.73
CA VAL A 489 -2.77 -39.62 -22.49
C VAL A 489 -2.80 -39.83 -20.98
N CYS A 490 -3.95 -40.22 -20.44
CA CYS A 490 -4.13 -40.50 -19.02
C CYS A 490 -5.02 -41.73 -18.84
N ARG A 491 -4.37 -42.89 -18.67
CA ARG A 491 -5.05 -44.20 -18.58
C ARG A 491 -5.40 -44.59 -17.15
N ASN A 492 -4.57 -44.19 -16.20
CA ASN A 492 -4.67 -44.56 -14.80
C ASN A 492 -4.73 -43.28 -13.96
N TRP A 493 -5.91 -42.98 -13.40
CA TRP A 493 -6.14 -41.77 -12.63
C TRP A 493 -7.31 -41.92 -11.66
N TYR A 494 -7.41 -41.00 -10.69
CA TYR A 494 -8.45 -40.98 -9.67
C TYR A 494 -9.33 -39.74 -9.79
N ALA A 495 -10.61 -39.91 -9.46
CA ALA A 495 -11.56 -38.82 -9.27
C ALA A 495 -11.95 -38.76 -7.79
N VAL A 496 -11.70 -37.62 -7.13
CA VAL A 496 -11.93 -37.46 -5.69
C VAL A 496 -12.80 -36.22 -5.42
N ALA A 497 -13.84 -36.37 -4.63
CA ALA A 497 -14.64 -35.28 -4.09
C ALA A 497 -14.45 -35.17 -2.57
N LEU A 498 -13.98 -34.02 -2.10
CA LEU A 498 -13.80 -33.69 -0.68
C LEU A 498 -14.83 -32.65 -0.25
N MET A 499 -15.89 -33.09 0.42
CA MET A 499 -17.03 -32.23 0.74
C MET A 499 -17.03 -31.77 2.19
N GLY A 500 -17.34 -30.49 2.39
CA GLY A 500 -17.44 -29.87 3.70
C GLY A 500 -18.80 -30.11 4.38
N PRO A 501 -18.93 -29.80 5.68
CA PRO A 501 -20.18 -29.98 6.41
C PRO A 501 -21.35 -29.12 5.94
N ARG A 502 -21.13 -28.02 5.21
CA ARG A 502 -22.19 -27.09 4.80
C ARG A 502 -22.63 -27.23 3.34
N GLU A 503 -21.91 -28.01 2.54
CA GLU A 503 -22.22 -28.20 1.12
C GLU A 503 -23.15 -29.39 0.89
N GLY A 504 -24.45 -29.18 1.14
CA GLY A 504 -25.49 -30.17 0.82
C GLY A 504 -25.91 -30.22 -0.65
N ARG A 505 -25.33 -29.36 -1.52
CA ARG A 505 -25.75 -29.19 -2.92
C ARG A 505 -24.89 -29.91 -3.95
N PHE A 506 -23.74 -30.47 -3.57
CA PHE A 506 -22.86 -31.23 -4.47
C PHE A 506 -22.69 -32.63 -3.90
N ASN A 507 -23.61 -33.52 -4.26
CA ASN A 507 -23.64 -34.90 -3.79
C ASN A 507 -22.90 -35.86 -4.74
N GLU A 508 -22.79 -37.13 -4.36
CA GLU A 508 -22.08 -38.13 -5.16
C GLU A 508 -22.67 -38.29 -6.58
N HIS A 509 -23.99 -38.16 -6.75
CA HIS A 509 -24.61 -38.24 -8.08
C HIS A 509 -24.19 -37.06 -8.97
N GLN A 510 -24.16 -35.84 -8.44
CA GLN A 510 -23.69 -34.66 -9.17
C GLN A 510 -22.20 -34.76 -9.48
N PHE A 511 -21.39 -35.28 -8.55
CA PHE A 511 -19.99 -35.54 -8.78
C PHE A 511 -19.76 -36.50 -9.97
N ARG A 512 -20.51 -37.60 -10.04
CA ARG A 512 -20.43 -38.55 -11.17
C ARG A 512 -20.85 -37.89 -12.48
N LYS A 513 -21.96 -37.15 -12.48
CA LYS A 513 -22.41 -36.41 -13.67
C LYS A 513 -21.37 -35.40 -14.16
N TYR A 514 -20.73 -34.68 -13.25
CA TYR A 514 -19.63 -33.76 -13.58
C TYR A 514 -18.44 -34.52 -14.19
N MET A 515 -18.06 -35.68 -13.63
CA MET A 515 -16.99 -36.51 -14.18
C MET A 515 -17.30 -37.02 -15.59
N ASP A 516 -18.54 -37.37 -15.88
CA ASP A 516 -18.97 -37.78 -17.23
C ASP A 516 -18.79 -36.63 -18.23
N ILE A 517 -19.24 -35.42 -17.86
CA ILE A 517 -19.08 -34.20 -18.67
C ILE A 517 -17.61 -33.87 -18.88
N PHE A 518 -16.80 -33.95 -17.82
CA PHE A 518 -15.35 -33.73 -17.87
C PHE A 518 -14.66 -34.69 -18.85
N LEU A 519 -14.92 -35.99 -18.71
CA LEU A 519 -14.35 -37.02 -19.60
C LEU A 519 -14.80 -36.84 -21.04
N GLN A 520 -16.09 -36.53 -21.26
CA GLN A 520 -16.62 -36.26 -22.59
C GLN A 520 -15.87 -35.09 -23.25
N HIS A 521 -15.64 -34.00 -22.52
CA HIS A 521 -14.88 -32.85 -23.01
C HIS A 521 -13.42 -33.19 -23.29
N CYS A 522 -12.73 -33.92 -22.40
CA CYS A 522 -11.35 -34.35 -22.63
C CYS A 522 -11.22 -35.17 -23.93
N ARG A 523 -12.12 -36.15 -24.12
CA ARG A 523 -12.14 -37.03 -25.30
C ARG A 523 -12.50 -36.26 -26.57
N LEU A 524 -13.47 -35.34 -26.51
CA LEU A 524 -13.85 -34.46 -27.62
C LEU A 524 -12.64 -33.67 -28.16
N HIS A 525 -11.77 -33.20 -27.26
CA HIS A 525 -10.56 -32.46 -27.60
C HIS A 525 -9.33 -33.34 -27.85
N GLY A 526 -9.54 -34.65 -28.06
CA GLY A 526 -8.54 -35.60 -28.53
C GLY A 526 -7.68 -36.24 -27.45
N MET A 527 -7.91 -35.93 -26.16
CA MET A 527 -7.19 -36.57 -25.05
C MET A 527 -7.61 -38.04 -24.91
N GLU A 528 -6.63 -38.92 -24.71
CA GLU A 528 -6.90 -40.33 -24.39
C GLU A 528 -7.05 -40.47 -22.87
N MET A 529 -8.25 -40.18 -22.36
CA MET A 529 -8.60 -40.42 -20.96
C MET A 529 -9.54 -41.62 -20.81
N ARG A 530 -9.07 -42.66 -20.11
CA ARG A 530 -9.93 -43.79 -19.68
C ARG A 530 -10.81 -43.36 -18.51
N ASP A 531 -11.75 -44.20 -18.12
CA ASP A 531 -12.49 -43.96 -16.88
C ASP A 531 -11.54 -44.06 -15.67
N PRO A 532 -11.76 -43.31 -14.58
CA PRO A 532 -10.89 -43.34 -13.41
C PRO A 532 -10.84 -44.74 -12.83
N LEU A 533 -9.68 -45.10 -12.28
CA LEU A 533 -9.51 -46.33 -11.50
C LEU A 533 -10.46 -46.36 -10.29
N LYS A 534 -10.75 -45.19 -9.73
CA LYS A 534 -11.62 -45.05 -8.57
C LYS A 534 -12.32 -43.69 -8.55
N TYR A 535 -13.59 -43.71 -8.17
CA TYR A 535 -14.36 -42.55 -7.76
C TYR A 535 -14.43 -42.56 -6.22
N VAL A 536 -13.94 -41.50 -5.58
CA VAL A 536 -13.95 -41.36 -4.12
C VAL A 536 -14.77 -40.14 -3.76
N TYR A 537 -15.85 -40.32 -3.00
CA TYR A 537 -16.63 -39.20 -2.45
C TYR A 537 -16.53 -39.24 -0.92
N ILE A 538 -15.96 -38.19 -0.32
CA ILE A 538 -15.78 -38.08 1.13
C ILE A 538 -16.65 -36.95 1.67
N PRO A 539 -17.77 -37.27 2.34
CA PRO A 539 -18.52 -36.28 3.09
C PRO A 539 -17.75 -35.88 4.35
N HIS A 540 -17.89 -34.62 4.77
CA HIS A 540 -17.22 -34.08 5.97
C HIS A 540 -15.70 -34.32 5.96
N ALA A 541 -15.07 -34.15 4.81
CA ALA A 541 -13.66 -34.40 4.61
C ALA A 541 -12.80 -33.57 5.58
N LYS A 542 -11.75 -34.21 6.11
CA LYS A 542 -10.70 -33.58 6.90
C LYS A 542 -9.43 -33.49 6.06
N GLN A 543 -8.57 -32.52 6.37
CA GLN A 543 -7.31 -32.32 5.65
C GLN A 543 -6.42 -33.58 5.68
N GLN A 544 -6.47 -34.33 6.78
CA GLN A 544 -5.75 -35.60 6.97
C GLN A 544 -6.17 -36.70 6.00
N ASN A 545 -7.33 -36.59 5.34
CA ASN A 545 -7.76 -37.57 4.35
C ASN A 545 -6.97 -37.46 3.04
N VAL A 546 -6.32 -36.32 2.76
CA VAL A 546 -5.65 -36.06 1.47
C VAL A 546 -4.46 -36.99 1.24
N GLU A 547 -3.56 -37.11 2.22
CA GLU A 547 -2.33 -37.89 2.07
C GLU A 547 -2.60 -39.39 1.79
N PRO A 548 -3.44 -40.10 2.58
CA PRO A 548 -3.77 -41.49 2.29
C PRO A 548 -4.36 -41.72 0.90
N LEU A 549 -5.16 -40.78 0.40
CA LEU A 549 -5.77 -40.88 -0.94
C LEU A 549 -4.73 -40.79 -2.05
N ILE A 550 -3.76 -39.89 -1.92
CA ILE A 550 -2.71 -39.72 -2.92
C ILE A 550 -1.77 -40.93 -2.90
N THR A 551 -1.40 -41.41 -1.71
CA THR A 551 -0.57 -42.62 -1.57
C THR A 551 -1.29 -43.87 -2.10
N GLU A 552 -2.60 -44.02 -1.86
CA GLU A 552 -3.41 -45.10 -2.44
C GLU A 552 -3.45 -45.00 -3.97
N ALA A 553 -3.74 -43.82 -4.51
CA ALA A 553 -3.77 -43.61 -5.96
C ALA A 553 -2.44 -44.00 -6.61
N LYS A 554 -1.32 -43.57 -6.01
CA LYS A 554 0.03 -43.92 -6.45
C LYS A 554 0.29 -45.42 -6.43
N SER A 555 -0.10 -46.11 -5.37
CA SER A 555 0.12 -47.56 -5.26
C SER A 555 -0.66 -48.35 -6.31
N LEU A 556 -1.82 -47.85 -6.76
CA LEU A 556 -2.56 -48.40 -7.90
C LEU A 556 -2.05 -47.90 -9.27
N GLY A 557 -0.94 -47.19 -9.32
CA GLY A 557 -0.33 -46.71 -10.56
C GLY A 557 -1.05 -45.53 -11.19
N ALA A 558 -1.83 -44.76 -10.43
CA ALA A 558 -2.43 -43.52 -10.90
C ALA A 558 -1.33 -42.48 -11.17
N THR A 559 -1.44 -41.83 -12.32
CA THR A 559 -0.54 -40.75 -12.76
C THR A 559 -1.15 -39.36 -12.59
N PHE A 560 -2.46 -39.32 -12.31
CA PHE A 560 -3.24 -38.10 -12.18
C PHE A 560 -4.36 -38.28 -11.14
N ILE A 561 -4.68 -37.21 -10.42
CA ILE A 561 -5.82 -37.17 -9.51
C ILE A 561 -6.56 -35.85 -9.73
N HIS A 562 -7.87 -35.96 -9.99
CA HIS A 562 -8.75 -34.80 -10.10
C HIS A 562 -9.59 -34.65 -8.83
N PHE A 563 -9.33 -33.59 -8.09
CA PHE A 563 -10.04 -33.22 -6.88
C PHE A 563 -11.16 -32.22 -7.18
N VAL A 564 -12.33 -32.48 -6.62
CA VAL A 564 -13.40 -31.50 -6.42
C VAL A 564 -13.49 -31.21 -4.93
N THR A 565 -13.09 -30.01 -4.53
CA THR A 565 -12.99 -29.61 -3.13
C THR A 565 -14.04 -28.56 -2.81
N ALA A 566 -14.77 -28.76 -1.72
CA ALA A 566 -15.70 -27.77 -1.20
C ALA A 566 -15.08 -26.37 -1.07
N ASP A 567 -15.84 -25.32 -1.35
CA ASP A 567 -15.37 -23.93 -1.34
C ASP A 567 -14.84 -23.52 0.03
N GLU A 568 -15.48 -24.00 1.10
CA GLU A 568 -15.09 -23.75 2.49
C GLU A 568 -13.82 -24.49 2.94
N LEU A 569 -13.40 -25.54 2.23
CA LEU A 569 -12.21 -26.32 2.57
C LEU A 569 -10.97 -25.70 1.93
N ASN A 570 -10.00 -25.33 2.77
CA ASN A 570 -8.73 -24.73 2.35
C ASN A 570 -7.62 -25.80 2.22
N TYR A 571 -7.88 -26.87 1.46
CA TYR A 571 -6.97 -28.02 1.37
C TYR A 571 -5.98 -27.94 0.20
N HIS A 572 -6.19 -27.02 -0.74
CA HIS A 572 -5.36 -26.84 -1.95
C HIS A 572 -3.85 -26.84 -1.67
N ALA A 573 -3.38 -26.03 -0.72
CA ALA A 573 -1.96 -25.94 -0.38
C ALA A 573 -1.40 -27.27 0.14
N HIS A 574 -2.22 -28.04 0.87
CA HIS A 574 -1.81 -29.34 1.37
C HIS A 574 -1.85 -30.42 0.28
N ILE A 575 -2.85 -30.40 -0.62
CA ILE A 575 -2.86 -31.24 -1.82
C ILE A 575 -1.57 -31.03 -2.63
N LYS A 576 -1.20 -29.76 -2.88
CA LYS A 576 0.04 -29.41 -3.61
C LYS A 576 1.31 -29.80 -2.86
N TYR A 577 1.30 -29.74 -1.53
CA TYR A 577 2.41 -30.22 -0.72
C TYR A 577 2.59 -31.74 -0.88
N ILE A 578 1.53 -32.54 -0.75
CA ILE A 578 1.62 -33.99 -0.90
C ILE A 578 1.93 -34.39 -2.35
N GLU A 579 1.36 -33.71 -3.35
CA GLU A 579 1.74 -33.88 -4.77
C GLU A 579 3.25 -33.76 -4.99
N SER A 580 3.90 -32.78 -4.34
CA SER A 580 5.35 -32.61 -4.45
C SER A 580 6.15 -33.76 -3.83
N GLN A 581 5.62 -34.40 -2.79
CA GLN A 581 6.27 -35.54 -2.13
C GLN A 581 6.05 -36.82 -2.94
N GLU A 582 4.82 -37.04 -3.39
CA GLU A 582 4.42 -38.29 -4.02
C GLU A 582 4.64 -38.33 -5.52
N GLN A 583 4.87 -37.17 -6.15
CA GLN A 583 5.09 -37.03 -7.60
C GLN A 583 3.91 -37.57 -8.44
N VAL A 584 2.68 -37.38 -7.94
CA VAL A 584 1.44 -37.67 -8.68
C VAL A 584 0.77 -36.35 -9.03
N VAL A 585 0.53 -36.11 -10.33
CA VAL A 585 -0.05 -34.85 -10.80
C VAL A 585 -1.46 -34.68 -10.24
N THR A 586 -1.76 -33.49 -9.69
CA THR A 586 -3.11 -33.20 -9.19
C THR A 586 -3.73 -31.99 -9.88
N GLN A 587 -5.03 -32.06 -10.13
CA GLN A 587 -5.86 -30.90 -10.44
C GLN A 587 -6.90 -30.75 -9.33
N ASP A 588 -7.06 -29.53 -8.82
CA ASP A 588 -8.07 -29.21 -7.81
C ASP A 588 -9.05 -28.19 -8.39
N LEU A 589 -10.34 -28.42 -8.18
CA LEU A 589 -11.44 -27.58 -8.63
C LEU A 589 -12.40 -27.34 -7.47
N LYS A 590 -12.91 -26.11 -7.35
CA LYS A 590 -13.94 -25.80 -6.36
C LYS A 590 -15.28 -26.42 -6.73
N ALA A 591 -15.99 -26.93 -5.73
CA ALA A 591 -17.33 -27.53 -5.89
C ALA A 591 -18.34 -26.57 -6.52
N SER A 592 -18.25 -25.25 -6.28
CA SER A 592 -19.07 -24.23 -6.95
C SER A 592 -18.84 -24.10 -8.46
N THR A 593 -17.71 -24.59 -8.97
CA THR A 593 -17.36 -24.56 -10.40
C THR A 593 -17.69 -25.88 -11.10
N ALA A 594 -17.64 -27.00 -10.37
CA ALA A 594 -18.05 -28.32 -10.84
C ALA A 594 -19.57 -28.42 -10.96
#